data_AF-A0A957R645-F1
#
_entry.id   AF-A0A957R645-F1
#
_cell.length_a   1.000
_cell.length_b   1.000
_cell.length_c   1.000
_cell.angle_alpha   90.00
_cell.angle_beta   90.00
_cell.angle_gamma   90.00
#
_symmetry.space_group_name_H-M   'P 1'
#
loop_
_entity.id
_entity.type
_entity.pdbx_description
1 polymer ?
#
loop_
_entity_poly.entity_id
_entity_poly.type
_entity_poly.pdbx_seq_one_letter_code
_entity_poly.pdbx_strand_id
1 'polypeptide(L)'
;DEPLKTEELILAPSFWGSPFILYGEHRPERQVMLFGGRPANASIVPGDQIPDALFNSLKALADPTRLRILRYLIAQPLTPTELARRLRLRAPTVVHHLHTLRLARLVHLTFSAEGKKYQARREAVTEIYSLLNDFLDEDQE
;
A
#
# COMPACT_ATOMS: atom_id res chain seq x y z
N ASP A 1 -0.80 -17.45 -13.85
CA ASP A 1 -1.58 -16.48 -14.64
C ASP A 1 -2.16 -17.16 -15.86
N GLU A 2 -3.31 -17.80 -15.67
CA GLU A 2 -4.13 -18.24 -16.79
C GLU A 2 -4.99 -17.04 -17.22
N PRO A 3 -5.09 -16.71 -18.52
CA PRO A 3 -5.89 -15.57 -18.97
C PRO A 3 -7.36 -15.77 -18.58
N LEU A 4 -8.03 -14.67 -18.21
CA LEU A 4 -9.46 -14.68 -17.88
C LEU A 4 -10.24 -15.12 -19.14
N LYS A 5 -10.76 -16.36 -19.14
CA LYS A 5 -11.62 -16.91 -20.19
C LYS A 5 -13.07 -16.53 -19.87
N THR A 6 -13.46 -15.28 -20.12
CA THR A 6 -14.82 -14.77 -19.87
C THR A 6 -15.23 -13.84 -21.00
N GLU A 7 -16.49 -13.92 -21.45
CA GLU A 7 -17.02 -13.03 -22.49
C GLU A 7 -17.40 -11.65 -21.91
N GLU A 8 -17.73 -11.61 -20.61
CA GLU A 8 -18.14 -10.40 -19.92
C GLU A 8 -17.46 -10.29 -18.54
N LEU A 9 -16.85 -9.13 -18.26
CA LEU A 9 -16.20 -8.80 -16.99
C LEU A 9 -16.90 -7.62 -16.31
N ILE A 10 -17.44 -7.87 -15.12
CA ILE A 10 -18.09 -6.83 -14.30
C ILE A 10 -17.06 -6.25 -13.33
N LEU A 11 -16.79 -4.95 -13.44
CA LEU A 11 -16.00 -4.19 -12.48
C LEU A 11 -16.93 -3.53 -11.48
N ALA A 12 -16.85 -3.92 -10.20
CA ALA A 12 -17.69 -3.34 -9.17
C ALA A 12 -16.83 -2.79 -8.01
N PRO A 13 -16.98 -1.49 -7.66
CA PRO A 13 -16.29 -0.92 -6.52
C PRO A 13 -16.87 -1.51 -5.22
N SER A 14 -15.99 -1.89 -4.31
CA SER A 14 -16.35 -2.36 -2.97
C SER A 14 -15.80 -1.43 -1.91
N PHE A 15 -16.68 -1.01 -0.99
CA PHE A 15 -16.29 -0.26 0.19
C PHE A 15 -15.40 -1.09 1.13
N TRP A 16 -15.60 -2.41 1.17
CA TRP A 16 -14.92 -3.33 2.10
C TRP A 16 -13.75 -4.09 1.46
N GLY A 17 -13.65 -4.10 0.12
CA GLY A 17 -12.68 -4.91 -0.60
C GLY A 17 -11.23 -4.41 -0.51
N SER A 18 -11.00 -3.16 -0.11
CA SER A 18 -9.66 -2.56 -0.09
C SER A 18 -8.75 -3.21 0.96
N PRO A 19 -7.47 -3.51 0.65
CA PRO A 19 -6.73 -3.24 -0.60
C PRO A 19 -6.76 -4.40 -1.61
N PHE A 20 -7.63 -5.41 -1.40
CA PHE A 20 -7.66 -6.61 -2.20
C PHE A 20 -8.49 -6.44 -3.48
N ILE A 21 -8.07 -7.18 -4.51
CA ILE A 21 -8.89 -7.42 -5.69
C ILE A 21 -9.46 -8.81 -5.51
N LEU A 22 -10.79 -8.90 -5.44
CA LEU A 22 -11.49 -10.18 -5.30
C LEU A 22 -12.09 -10.56 -6.65
N TYR A 23 -11.89 -11.81 -7.04
CA TYR A 23 -12.48 -12.38 -8.24
C TYR A 23 -13.58 -13.35 -7.82
N GLY A 24 -14.71 -13.29 -8.52
CA GLY A 24 -15.82 -14.21 -8.36
C GLY A 24 -16.45 -14.53 -9.70
N GLU A 25 -17.13 -15.66 -9.77
CA GLU A 25 -17.93 -16.04 -10.92
C GLU A 25 -19.41 -15.82 -10.59
N HIS A 26 -20.12 -15.03 -11.39
CA HIS A 26 -21.56 -14.86 -11.23
C HIS A 26 -22.33 -15.88 -12.09
N ARG A 27 -21.77 -16.24 -13.26
CA ARG A 27 -22.18 -17.32 -14.19
C ARG A 27 -20.95 -17.80 -15.00
N PRO A 28 -21.00 -18.96 -15.68
CA PRO A 28 -19.88 -19.54 -16.44
C PRO A 28 -19.15 -18.60 -17.42
N GLU A 29 -19.84 -17.58 -17.93
CA GLU A 29 -19.31 -16.63 -18.92
C GLU A 29 -19.19 -15.18 -18.37
N ARG A 30 -19.43 -15.00 -17.06
CA ARG A 30 -19.46 -13.70 -16.37
C ARG A 30 -18.63 -13.73 -15.11
N GLN A 31 -17.45 -13.13 -15.18
CA GLN A 31 -16.64 -12.86 -14.00
C GLN A 31 -16.95 -11.49 -13.40
N VAL A 32 -16.83 -11.42 -12.09
CA VAL A 32 -16.92 -10.20 -11.28
C VAL A 32 -15.56 -9.94 -10.65
N MET A 33 -15.05 -8.73 -10.87
CA MET A 33 -13.87 -8.22 -10.19
C MET A 33 -14.31 -7.11 -9.24
N LEU A 34 -14.21 -7.38 -7.94
CA LEU A 34 -14.40 -6.37 -6.90
C LEU A 34 -13.07 -5.70 -6.63
N PHE A 35 -13.05 -4.37 -6.71
CA PHE A 35 -11.88 -3.57 -6.36
C PHE A 35 -12.22 -2.61 -5.23
N GLY A 36 -11.22 -2.29 -4.40
CA GLY A 36 -11.38 -1.31 -3.32
C GLY A 36 -11.77 0.06 -3.86
N GLY A 37 -12.99 0.50 -3.56
CA GLY A 37 -13.54 1.81 -3.92
C GLY A 37 -13.76 2.73 -2.72
N ARG A 38 -13.31 2.35 -1.52
CA ARG A 38 -13.47 3.16 -0.33
C ARG A 38 -12.68 4.48 -0.47
N PRO A 39 -13.34 5.64 -0.30
CA PRO A 39 -12.64 6.92 -0.21
C PRO A 39 -11.61 6.89 0.93
N ALA A 40 -10.45 7.52 0.73
CA ALA A 40 -9.36 7.49 1.71
C ALA A 40 -9.76 8.06 3.10
N ASN A 41 -10.83 8.86 3.14
CA ASN A 41 -11.37 9.55 4.31
C ASN A 41 -12.63 8.90 4.91
N ALA A 42 -13.16 7.81 4.36
CA ALA A 42 -14.40 7.21 4.86
C ALA A 42 -14.14 6.20 5.98
N SER A 43 -14.46 6.53 7.25
CA SER A 43 -14.33 5.59 8.39
C SER A 43 -15.50 4.61 8.50
N ILE A 44 -15.22 3.54 9.22
CA ILE A 44 -16.14 2.44 9.56
C ILE A 44 -16.66 2.57 11.01
N VAL A 45 -16.03 3.41 11.84
CA VAL A 45 -16.29 3.50 13.30
C VAL A 45 -16.74 4.92 13.69
N PRO A 46 -17.76 5.09 14.56
CA PRO A 46 -18.19 6.40 15.07
C PRO A 46 -17.14 7.05 16.00
N GLY A 47 -16.87 8.35 15.83
CA GLY A 47 -15.93 9.18 16.62
C GLY A 47 -15.13 10.16 15.75
N ASP A 48 -14.28 11.02 16.34
CA ASP A 48 -13.33 11.87 15.59
C ASP A 48 -12.37 10.97 14.80
N GLN A 49 -12.49 11.03 13.48
CA GLN A 49 -11.93 10.02 12.60
C GLN A 49 -10.53 10.43 12.19
N ILE A 50 -9.50 9.79 12.76
CA ILE A 50 -8.16 9.88 12.19
C ILE A 50 -8.22 9.24 10.79
N PRO A 51 -7.86 9.94 9.71
CA PRO A 51 -7.87 9.35 8.38
C PRO A 51 -7.00 8.09 8.35
N ASP A 52 -7.55 6.96 7.89
CA ASP A 52 -6.83 5.68 7.87
C ASP A 52 -5.49 5.77 7.12
N ALA A 53 -5.43 6.60 6.08
CA ALA A 53 -4.21 6.85 5.33
C ALA A 53 -3.13 7.53 6.19
N LEU A 54 -3.51 8.48 7.04
CA LEU A 54 -2.63 9.15 7.99
C LEU A 54 -2.15 8.17 9.07
N PHE A 55 -3.08 7.47 9.72
CA PHE A 55 -2.76 6.51 10.78
C PHE A 55 -1.83 5.39 10.31
N ASN A 56 -2.15 4.76 9.16
CA ASN A 56 -1.35 3.66 8.62
C ASN A 56 0.04 4.13 8.19
N SER A 57 0.14 5.33 7.63
CA SER A 57 1.42 5.96 7.28
C SER A 57 2.29 6.21 8.50
N LEU A 58 1.75 6.85 9.54
CA LEU A 58 2.47 7.12 10.79
C LEU A 58 2.90 5.82 11.48
N LYS A 59 2.00 4.83 11.55
CA LYS A 59 2.32 3.50 12.09
C LYS A 59 3.43 2.80 11.29
N ALA A 60 3.41 2.91 9.96
CA ALA A 60 4.47 2.38 9.11
C ALA A 60 5.80 3.15 9.24
N LEU A 61 5.78 4.43 9.58
CA LEU A 61 6.99 5.23 9.79
C LEU A 61 7.57 5.08 11.22
N ALA A 62 6.77 4.69 12.21
CA ALA A 62 7.16 4.47 13.60
C ALA A 62 8.00 3.19 13.82
N ASP A 63 9.03 2.96 12.98
CA ASP A 63 9.99 1.87 13.12
C ASP A 63 11.33 2.22 12.48
N PRO A 64 12.44 2.09 13.23
CA PRO A 64 13.75 2.53 12.75
C PRO A 64 14.26 1.72 11.54
N THR A 65 13.91 0.43 11.43
CA THR A 65 14.30 -0.41 10.30
C THR A 65 13.56 0.01 9.03
N ARG A 66 12.26 0.31 9.13
CA ARG A 66 11.45 0.81 8.00
C ARG A 66 11.95 2.16 7.50
N LEU A 67 12.32 3.08 8.40
CA LEU A 67 12.95 4.35 8.01
C LEU A 67 14.30 4.14 7.30
N ARG A 68 15.12 3.19 7.76
CA ARG A 68 16.38 2.84 7.07
C ARG A 68 16.13 2.21 5.69
N ILE A 69 15.11 1.36 5.55
CA ILE A 69 14.70 0.81 4.25
C ILE A 69 14.33 1.94 3.30
N LEU A 70 13.45 2.87 3.72
CA LEU A 70 13.06 4.02 2.90
C LEU A 70 14.26 4.85 2.47
N ARG A 71 15.23 5.08 3.37
CA ARG A 71 16.46 5.79 3.04
C ARG A 71 17.31 5.10 1.97
N TYR A 72 17.37 3.76 1.93
CA TYR A 72 18.04 3.07 0.84
C TYR A 72 17.23 3.13 -0.46
N LEU A 73 15.92 2.96 -0.35
CA LEU A 73 15.02 2.94 -1.48
C LEU A 73 14.83 4.30 -2.13
N ILE A 74 15.08 5.41 -1.43
CA ILE A 74 15.01 6.76 -2.05
C ILE A 74 16.18 7.01 -3.00
N ALA A 75 17.31 6.36 -2.78
CA ALA A 75 18.51 6.52 -3.60
C ALA A 75 18.44 5.70 -4.89
N GLN A 76 17.88 4.49 -4.82
CA GLN A 76 17.74 3.60 -5.97
C GLN A 76 16.73 2.46 -5.70
N PRO A 77 16.15 1.84 -6.74
CA PRO A 77 15.34 0.65 -6.57
C PRO A 77 16.18 -0.54 -6.10
N LEU A 78 15.67 -1.33 -5.15
CA LEU A 78 16.36 -2.51 -4.59
C LEU A 78 15.43 -3.70 -4.43
N THR A 79 15.98 -4.89 -4.54
CA THR A 79 15.34 -6.15 -4.20
C THR A 79 15.34 -6.38 -2.68
N PRO A 80 14.44 -7.24 -2.15
CA PRO A 80 14.48 -7.65 -0.74
C PRO A 80 15.82 -8.26 -0.32
N THR A 81 16.47 -9.02 -1.21
CA THR A 81 17.76 -9.66 -0.95
C THR A 81 18.89 -8.63 -0.79
N GLU A 82 18.93 -7.61 -1.64
CA GLU A 82 19.91 -6.51 -1.52
C GLU A 82 19.71 -5.73 -0.23
N LEU A 83 18.46 -5.42 0.12
CA LEU A 83 18.11 -4.74 1.38
C LEU A 83 18.51 -5.58 2.59
N ALA A 84 18.23 -6.89 2.59
CA ALA A 84 18.62 -7.81 3.65
C ALA A 84 20.14 -7.80 3.88
N ARG A 85 20.92 -7.80 2.79
CA ARG A 85 22.39 -7.71 2.86
C ARG A 85 22.86 -6.38 3.45
N ARG A 86 22.32 -5.25 2.97
CA ARG A 86 22.70 -3.89 3.45
C ARG A 86 22.33 -3.66 4.92
N LEU A 87 21.18 -4.17 5.34
CA LEU A 87 20.66 -4.00 6.71
C LEU A 87 21.18 -5.06 7.68
N ARG A 88 21.85 -6.11 7.19
CA ARG A 88 22.26 -7.30 7.97
C ARG A 88 21.07 -7.97 8.65
N LEU A 89 19.97 -8.13 7.91
CA LEU A 89 18.73 -8.76 8.36
C LEU A 89 18.45 -10.03 7.57
N ARG A 90 17.58 -10.89 8.11
CA ARG A 90 17.04 -12.02 7.36
C ARG A 90 16.04 -11.53 6.31
N ALA A 91 16.03 -12.17 5.14
CA ALA A 91 15.13 -11.79 4.04
C ALA A 91 13.64 -11.78 4.44
N PRO A 92 13.10 -12.73 5.24
CA PRO A 92 11.70 -12.66 5.68
C PRO A 92 11.36 -11.41 6.50
N THR A 93 12.29 -10.93 7.35
CA THR A 93 12.11 -9.68 8.11
C THR A 93 12.00 -8.47 7.18
N VAL A 94 12.85 -8.40 6.16
CA VAL A 94 12.79 -7.32 5.17
C VAL A 94 11.50 -7.37 4.36
N VAL A 95 11.06 -8.56 3.93
CA VAL A 95 9.80 -8.73 3.21
C VAL A 95 8.61 -8.27 4.08
N HIS A 96 8.61 -8.61 5.37
CA HIS A 96 7.59 -8.14 6.31
C HIS A 96 7.55 -6.60 6.42
N HIS A 97 8.71 -5.96 6.51
CA HIS A 97 8.80 -4.49 6.51
C HIS A 97 8.34 -3.88 5.20
N LEU A 98 8.75 -4.43 4.06
CA LEU A 98 8.32 -3.97 2.73
C LEU A 98 6.82 -4.14 2.52
N HIS A 99 6.22 -5.22 3.04
CA HIS A 99 4.78 -5.42 3.02
C HIS A 99 4.05 -4.30 3.78
N THR A 100 4.52 -3.97 4.99
CA THR A 100 3.96 -2.87 5.80
C THR A 100 4.10 -1.52 5.07
N LEU A 101 5.27 -1.22 4.53
CA LEU A 101 5.51 0.01 3.76
C LEU A 101 4.65 0.09 2.49
N ARG A 102 4.40 -1.05 1.82
CA ARG A 102 3.56 -1.12 0.63
C ARG A 102 2.09 -0.88 0.96
N LEU A 103 1.59 -1.46 2.05
CA LEU A 103 0.22 -1.22 2.52
C LEU A 103 0.01 0.26 2.91
N ALA A 104 1.03 0.90 3.48
CA ALA A 104 1.02 2.35 3.75
C ALA A 104 1.30 3.22 2.51
N ARG A 105 1.39 2.63 1.30
CA ARG A 105 1.67 3.35 0.04
C ARG A 105 2.96 4.18 0.05
N LEU A 106 3.95 3.82 0.88
CA LEU A 106 5.24 4.50 0.99
C LEU A 106 6.28 4.00 -0.04
N VAL A 107 6.01 2.85 -0.67
CA VAL A 107 6.85 2.25 -1.70
C VAL A 107 6.00 1.74 -2.85
N HIS A 108 6.57 1.71 -4.06
CA HIS A 108 5.99 0.99 -5.19
C HIS A 108 6.89 -0.19 -5.59
N LEU A 109 6.31 -1.12 -6.34
CA LEU A 109 6.96 -2.34 -6.82
C LEU A 109 7.06 -2.29 -8.33
N THR A 110 8.25 -2.57 -8.87
CA THR A 110 8.47 -2.82 -10.29
C THR A 110 8.97 -4.26 -10.50
N PHE A 111 8.60 -4.84 -11.63
CA PHE A 111 9.08 -6.15 -12.06
C PHE A 111 10.21 -5.95 -13.06
N SER A 112 11.37 -6.56 -12.80
CA SER A 112 12.47 -6.64 -13.77
C SER A 112 12.86 -8.10 -14.00
N ALA A 113 13.76 -8.34 -14.96
CA ALA A 113 14.35 -9.67 -15.20
C ALA A 113 15.04 -10.25 -13.95
N GLU A 114 15.45 -9.40 -13.00
CA GLU A 114 16.13 -9.77 -11.75
C GLU A 114 15.14 -9.99 -10.58
N GLY A 115 13.83 -9.85 -10.85
CA GLY A 115 12.75 -10.05 -9.88
C GLY A 115 12.07 -8.76 -9.42
N LYS A 116 11.48 -8.82 -8.22
CA LYS A 116 10.70 -7.73 -7.61
C LYS A 116 11.63 -6.66 -7.02
N LYS A 117 11.64 -5.46 -7.60
CA LYS A 117 12.35 -4.28 -7.06
C LYS A 117 11.37 -3.32 -6.40
N TYR A 118 11.77 -2.77 -5.26
CA TYR A 118 11.02 -1.78 -4.50
C TYR A 118 11.70 -0.43 -4.66
N GLN A 119 10.91 0.64 -4.64
CA GLN A 119 11.37 2.02 -4.72
C GLN A 119 10.50 2.89 -3.81
N ALA A 120 11.10 3.83 -3.09
CA ALA A 120 10.36 4.74 -2.22
C ALA A 120 9.59 5.78 -3.05
N ARG A 121 8.36 6.09 -2.62
CA ARG A 121 7.54 7.18 -3.16
C ARG A 121 7.89 8.46 -2.43
N ARG A 122 8.59 9.39 -3.09
CA ARG A 122 9.00 10.66 -2.46
C ARG A 122 7.79 11.54 -2.18
N GLU A 123 6.84 11.54 -3.10
CA GLU A 123 5.57 12.25 -3.03
C GLU A 123 4.72 11.82 -1.83
N ALA A 124 4.83 10.56 -1.39
CA ALA A 124 4.06 10.05 -0.25
C ALA A 124 4.39 10.80 1.06
N VAL A 125 5.62 11.28 1.25
CA VAL A 125 5.98 12.07 2.44
C VAL A 125 5.27 13.42 2.44
N THR A 126 5.18 14.06 1.28
CA THR A 126 4.43 15.32 1.12
C THR A 126 2.94 15.11 1.33
N GLU A 127 2.38 14.01 0.80
CA GLU A 127 0.98 13.62 1.03
C GLU A 127 0.69 13.45 2.52
N ILE A 128 1.56 12.75 3.27
CA ILE A 128 1.40 12.52 4.72
C ILE A 128 1.48 13.83 5.50
N TYR A 129 2.41 14.71 5.13
CA TYR A 129 2.55 16.01 5.79
C TYR A 129 1.31 16.88 5.59
N SER A 130 0.75 16.93 4.37
CA SER A 130 -0.50 17.64 4.10
C SER A 130 -1.64 17.07 4.95
N LEU A 131 -1.85 15.75 4.89
CA LEU A 131 -2.90 15.07 5.65
C LEU A 131 -2.79 15.31 7.17
N LEU A 132 -1.56 15.41 7.70
CA LEU A 132 -1.35 15.69 9.10
C LEU A 132 -1.72 17.14 9.46
N ASN A 133 -1.35 18.12 8.63
CA ASN A 133 -1.75 19.50 8.90
C ASN A 133 -3.26 19.67 8.75
N ASP A 134 -3.85 19.13 7.67
CA ASP A 134 -5.30 19.19 7.43
C ASP A 134 -6.06 18.62 8.65
N PHE A 135 -5.62 17.46 9.18
CA PHE A 135 -6.21 16.86 10.38
C PHE A 135 -6.04 17.70 11.66
N LEU A 136 -4.92 18.42 11.81
CA LEU A 136 -4.67 19.26 12.99
C LEU A 136 -5.39 20.62 12.91
N ASP A 137 -5.72 21.07 11.70
CA ASP A 137 -6.43 22.32 11.45
C ASP A 137 -7.96 22.14 11.50
N GLU A 138 -8.49 20.91 11.39
CA GLU A 138 -9.93 20.57 11.46
C GLU A 138 -10.59 20.93 12.82
N ASP A 139 -9.82 21.18 13.88
CA ASP A 139 -10.32 21.57 15.22
C ASP A 139 -10.57 23.09 15.41
N GLN A 140 -10.50 23.92 14.34
CA GLN A 140 -10.65 25.39 14.41
C GLN A 140 -12.01 25.96 13.92
N GLU A 141 -13.08 25.17 13.81
CA GLU A 141 -14.46 25.67 13.58
C GLU A 141 -15.45 25.30 14.69
#